data_AF-A0A0S1XCE5-F1
#
_entry.id   AF-A0A0S1XCE5-F1
#
_cell.length_a   1.000
_cell.length_b   1.000
_cell.length_c   1.000
_cell.angle_alpha   90.00
_cell.angle_beta   90.00
_cell.angle_gamma   90.00
#
_symmetry.space_group_name_H-M   'P 1'
#
loop_
_entity.id
_entity.type
_entity.pdbx_description
1 polymer ?
#
loop_
_entity_poly.entity_id
_entity_poly.type
_entity_poly.pdbx_seq_one_letter_code
_entity_poly.pdbx_strand_id
1 'polypeptide(L)'
;MVKEYNIVITGVGGQGILTAANLLGWAALHAGYKVRVGEVHGMSQRFGSVIAYVRFGEDVYGAMVPEGKADVIMAFEPVEALRYINYLKEGGLVIANSNPIPPVQVSMGLATYPSMEEIRKIIEEDFKGKLITLDAEKLALEAGNVITTNVVLIGALTQTPGFPLSAEHVKEVIRLSVPKKAVDVNMKAFELGVKAAKELLGL
;
A
#
# COMPACT_ATOMS: atom_id res chain seq x y z
N MET A 1 -5.10 21.46 -6.54
CA MET A 1 -4.84 20.27 -5.70
C MET A 1 -6.03 19.33 -5.87
N VAL A 2 -5.91 18.04 -5.54
CA VAL A 2 -7.08 17.13 -5.60
C VAL A 2 -8.07 17.44 -4.47
N LYS A 3 -9.38 17.29 -4.72
CA LYS A 3 -10.41 17.49 -3.68
C LYS A 3 -10.25 16.50 -2.54
N GLU A 4 -10.06 15.23 -2.89
CA GLU A 4 -9.85 14.12 -1.97
C GLU A 4 -9.12 13.00 -2.72
N TYR A 5 -8.19 12.34 -2.03
CA TYR A 5 -7.55 11.11 -2.43
C TYR A 5 -7.47 10.18 -1.22
N ASN A 6 -7.96 8.96 -1.39
CA ASN A 6 -8.15 7.98 -0.34
C ASN A 6 -7.30 6.74 -0.62
N ILE A 7 -6.39 6.43 0.30
CA ILE A 7 -5.58 5.22 0.29
C ILE A 7 -6.02 4.35 1.46
N VAL A 8 -6.35 3.10 1.16
CA VAL A 8 -6.52 2.04 2.17
C VAL A 8 -5.27 1.18 2.12
N ILE A 9 -4.60 1.01 3.25
CA ILE A 9 -3.39 0.21 3.36
C ILE A 9 -3.73 -1.03 4.18
N THR A 10 -3.49 -2.21 3.61
CA THR A 10 -3.88 -3.49 4.21
C THR A 10 -2.70 -4.43 4.31
N GLY A 11 -2.74 -5.34 5.27
CA GLY A 11 -1.73 -6.38 5.41
C GLY A 11 -1.82 -7.08 6.75
N VAL A 12 -0.73 -7.76 7.08
CA VAL A 12 -0.59 -8.53 8.31
C VAL A 12 0.30 -7.78 9.30
N GLY A 13 -0.03 -7.87 10.59
CA GLY A 13 0.73 -7.23 11.66
C GLY A 13 2.23 -7.56 11.60
N GLY A 14 3.06 -6.52 11.57
CA GLY A 14 4.53 -6.61 11.46
C GLY A 14 5.11 -6.15 10.12
N GLN A 15 4.29 -5.92 9.09
CA GLN A 15 4.77 -5.54 7.74
C GLN A 15 5.06 -4.02 7.57
N GLY A 16 4.90 -3.21 8.62
CA GLY A 16 5.15 -1.76 8.54
C GLY A 16 4.01 -0.94 7.93
N ILE A 17 2.76 -1.42 8.03
CA ILE A 17 1.54 -0.75 7.53
C ILE A 17 1.40 0.68 8.04
N LEU A 18 1.53 0.88 9.36
CA LEU A 18 1.42 2.21 9.98
C LEU A 18 2.57 3.13 9.58
N THR A 19 3.77 2.57 9.42
CA THR A 19 4.92 3.32 8.90
C THR A 19 4.64 3.81 7.49
N ALA A 20 4.06 2.96 6.63
CA ALA A 20 3.68 3.36 5.28
C ALA A 20 2.61 4.46 5.30
N ALA A 21 1.57 4.29 6.14
CA ALA A 21 0.51 5.27 6.31
C ALA A 21 1.05 6.64 6.75
N ASN A 22 1.96 6.65 7.73
CA ASN A 22 2.58 7.88 8.23
C ASN A 22 3.48 8.53 7.19
N LEU A 23 4.30 7.77 6.45
CA LEU A 23 5.15 8.32 5.40
C LEU A 23 4.32 8.99 4.29
N LEU A 24 3.24 8.34 3.84
CA LEU A 24 2.33 8.91 2.84
C LEU A 24 1.57 10.13 3.39
N GLY A 25 1.12 10.06 4.64
CA GLY A 25 0.46 11.18 5.31
C GLY A 25 1.38 12.40 5.47
N TRP A 26 2.62 12.19 5.90
CA TRP A 26 3.64 13.23 5.99
C TRP A 26 4.02 13.78 4.61
N ALA A 27 4.11 12.93 3.59
CA ALA A 27 4.36 13.35 2.21
C ALA A 27 3.24 14.26 1.69
N ALA A 28 1.98 13.89 1.94
CA ALA A 28 0.83 14.71 1.59
C ALA A 28 0.82 16.03 2.36
N LEU A 29 1.13 16.00 3.67
CA LEU A 29 1.18 17.19 4.51
C LEU A 29 2.29 18.14 4.06
N HIS A 30 3.47 17.62 3.74
CA HIS A 30 4.59 18.38 3.21
C HIS A 30 4.28 19.02 1.84
N ALA A 31 3.46 18.34 1.02
CA ALA A 31 2.94 18.87 -0.23
C ALA A 31 1.77 19.88 -0.05
N GLY A 32 1.43 20.25 1.19
CA GLY A 32 0.44 21.28 1.52
C GLY A 32 -1.01 20.80 1.61
N TYR A 33 -1.28 19.49 1.51
CA TYR A 33 -2.63 18.95 1.63
C TYR A 33 -3.12 18.95 3.08
N LYS A 34 -4.44 19.03 3.29
CA LYS A 34 -5.04 18.57 4.55
C LYS A 34 -4.96 17.05 4.56
N VAL A 35 -4.60 16.48 5.70
CA VAL A 35 -4.37 15.04 5.83
C VAL A 35 -5.11 14.49 7.05
N ARG A 36 -5.71 13.32 6.89
CA ARG A 36 -6.19 12.49 7.99
C ARG A 36 -5.62 11.09 7.82
N VAL A 37 -4.92 10.63 8.85
CA VAL A 37 -4.45 9.25 8.96
C VAL A 37 -5.29 8.57 10.03
N GLY A 38 -5.85 7.42 9.71
CA GLY A 38 -6.63 6.60 10.63
C GLY A 38 -6.10 5.18 10.66
N GLU A 39 -6.25 4.51 11.79
CA GLU A 39 -5.93 3.09 11.94
C GLU A 39 -7.09 2.36 12.59
N VAL A 40 -7.34 1.14 12.16
CA VAL A 40 -8.18 0.20 12.90
C VAL A 40 -7.31 -1.02 13.16
N HIS A 41 -6.71 -1.06 14.35
CA HIS A 41 -5.97 -2.24 14.79
C HIS A 41 -6.97 -3.31 15.27
N GLY A 42 -6.84 -4.54 14.77
CA GLY A 42 -7.41 -5.68 15.48
C GLY A 42 -6.71 -5.85 16.83
N MET A 43 -7.37 -6.43 17.84
CA MET A 43 -6.72 -6.73 19.14
C MET A 43 -5.54 -7.72 19.03
N SER A 44 -5.35 -8.35 17.88
CA SER A 44 -4.22 -9.24 17.60
C SER A 44 -3.00 -8.46 17.10
N GLN A 45 -1.95 -8.39 17.92
CA GLN A 45 -0.73 -7.63 17.61
C GLN A 45 0.24 -8.33 16.65
N ARG A 46 0.05 -9.63 16.35
CA ARG A 46 0.87 -10.40 15.40
C ARG A 46 0.00 -11.36 14.60
N PHE A 47 0.28 -11.50 13.30
CA PHE A 47 -0.48 -12.36 12.38
C PHE A 47 -1.98 -11.99 12.22
N GLY A 48 -2.41 -10.88 12.80
CA GLY A 48 -3.73 -10.30 12.59
C GLY A 48 -3.76 -9.46 11.32
N SER A 49 -4.95 -9.39 10.72
CA SER A 49 -5.29 -8.42 9.68
C SER A 49 -5.21 -7.00 10.24
N VAL A 50 -4.59 -6.10 9.46
CA VAL A 50 -4.39 -4.69 9.80
C VAL A 50 -4.89 -3.84 8.63
N ILE A 51 -5.65 -2.80 8.96
CA ILE A 51 -6.08 -1.78 8.02
C ILE A 51 -5.71 -0.39 8.54
N ALA A 52 -5.16 0.42 7.65
CA ALA A 52 -4.90 1.83 7.87
C ALA A 52 -5.46 2.67 6.72
N TYR A 53 -5.70 3.93 6.99
CA TYR A 53 -6.29 4.89 6.08
C TYR A 53 -5.38 6.11 5.95
N VAL A 54 -5.14 6.55 4.73
CA VAL A 54 -4.54 7.85 4.45
C VAL A 54 -5.47 8.60 3.51
N ARG A 55 -6.05 9.69 4.03
CA ARG A 55 -6.93 10.58 3.27
C ARG A 55 -6.30 11.95 3.18
N PHE A 56 -6.20 12.50 1.98
CA PHE A 56 -5.66 13.84 1.79
C PHE A 56 -6.28 14.58 0.62
N GLY A 57 -6.32 15.90 0.68
CA GLY A 57 -7.04 16.73 -0.28
C GLY A 57 -7.40 18.10 0.27
N GLU A 58 -8.19 18.87 -0.48
CA GLU A 58 -8.77 20.13 -0.03
C GLU A 58 -9.93 19.91 0.97
N ASP A 59 -10.68 18.83 0.81
CA ASP A 59 -11.97 18.55 1.47
C ASP A 59 -11.95 17.28 2.35
N VAL A 60 -10.90 17.10 3.17
CA VAL A 60 -10.77 15.92 4.04
C VAL A 60 -11.12 16.22 5.50
N TYR A 61 -12.22 15.61 5.97
CA TYR A 61 -12.78 15.86 7.30
C TYR A 61 -12.66 14.66 8.26
N GLY A 62 -12.87 13.43 7.77
CA GLY A 62 -12.83 12.20 8.58
C GLY A 62 -11.54 11.39 8.38
N ALA A 63 -11.22 10.53 9.34
CA ALA A 63 -10.02 9.68 9.29
C ALA A 63 -10.23 8.35 8.56
N MET A 64 -11.45 7.79 8.59
CA MET A 64 -11.77 6.53 7.91
C MET A 64 -12.17 6.77 6.47
N VAL A 65 -11.72 5.91 5.55
CA VAL A 65 -12.20 5.92 4.15
C VAL A 65 -13.59 5.30 4.11
N PRO A 66 -14.60 5.94 3.49
CA PRO A 66 -15.90 5.30 3.29
C PRO A 66 -15.81 4.13 2.30
N GLU A 67 -16.72 3.17 2.39
CA GLU A 67 -16.83 2.09 1.41
C GLU A 67 -17.04 2.63 -0.01
N GLY A 68 -16.43 1.97 -1.00
CA GLY A 68 -16.48 2.40 -2.40
C GLY A 68 -15.80 3.75 -2.71
N LYS A 69 -14.93 4.27 -1.82
CA LYS A 69 -14.27 5.57 -1.99
C LYS A 69 -12.74 5.53 -2.04
N ALA A 70 -12.10 4.38 -1.82
CA ALA A 70 -10.66 4.25 -1.94
C ALA A 70 -10.23 4.38 -3.41
N ASP A 71 -9.37 5.35 -3.69
CA ASP A 71 -8.70 5.47 -4.99
C ASP A 71 -7.70 4.34 -5.18
N VAL A 72 -7.03 3.97 -4.09
CA VAL A 72 -6.03 2.90 -4.05
C VAL A 72 -6.19 2.03 -2.82
N ILE A 73 -6.09 0.71 -3.01
CA ILE A 73 -5.75 -0.24 -1.95
C ILE A 73 -4.27 -0.62 -2.12
N MET A 74 -3.44 -0.31 -1.12
CA MET A 74 -2.05 -0.76 -1.03
C MET A 74 -1.97 -1.97 -0.10
N ALA A 75 -1.86 -3.16 -0.67
CA ALA A 75 -1.88 -4.42 0.06
C ALA A 75 -0.46 -4.98 0.23
N PHE A 76 -0.07 -5.27 1.46
CA PHE A 76 1.20 -5.92 1.78
C PHE A 76 1.11 -7.45 1.75
N GLU A 77 -0.11 -7.96 1.61
CA GLU A 77 -0.46 -9.37 1.54
C GLU A 77 -1.63 -9.52 0.57
N PRO A 78 -1.59 -10.42 -0.43
CA PRO A 78 -2.59 -10.46 -1.51
C PRO A 78 -4.05 -10.67 -1.04
N VAL A 79 -4.29 -11.57 -0.08
CA VAL A 79 -5.64 -11.84 0.44
C VAL A 79 -6.16 -10.68 1.29
N GLU A 80 -5.28 -9.91 1.92
CA GLU A 80 -5.68 -8.69 2.63
C GLU A 80 -6.17 -7.58 1.68
N ALA A 81 -5.86 -7.64 0.38
CA ALA A 81 -6.53 -6.80 -0.62
C ALA A 81 -8.01 -7.20 -0.75
N LEU A 82 -8.30 -8.50 -0.85
CA LEU A 82 -9.67 -9.03 -0.97
C LEU A 82 -10.49 -8.81 0.31
N ARG A 83 -9.87 -8.92 1.49
CA ARG A 83 -10.57 -8.73 2.77
C ARG A 83 -11.23 -7.36 2.89
N TYR A 84 -10.63 -6.34 2.28
CA TYR A 84 -11.06 -4.94 2.36
C TYR A 84 -11.40 -4.35 0.98
N ILE A 85 -11.71 -5.21 0.02
CA ILE A 85 -12.00 -4.79 -1.36
C ILE A 85 -13.26 -3.93 -1.47
N ASN A 86 -14.20 -4.04 -0.51
CA ASN A 86 -15.39 -3.21 -0.39
C ASN A 86 -15.09 -1.70 -0.27
N TYR A 87 -13.87 -1.33 0.12
CA TYR A 87 -13.46 0.07 0.13
C TYR A 87 -13.07 0.60 -1.24
N LEU A 88 -12.68 -0.26 -2.18
CA LEU A 88 -12.24 0.14 -3.51
C LEU A 88 -13.39 0.80 -4.26
N LYS A 89 -13.16 1.99 -4.82
CA LYS A 89 -14.11 2.61 -5.75
C LYS A 89 -14.10 1.86 -7.09
N GLU A 90 -15.19 1.94 -7.85
CA GLU A 90 -15.21 1.45 -9.23
C GLU A 90 -14.08 2.11 -10.06
N GLY A 91 -13.31 1.28 -10.78
CA GLY A 91 -12.11 1.72 -11.52
C GLY A 91 -10.91 2.08 -10.65
N GLY A 92 -10.99 1.87 -9.33
CA GLY A 92 -9.89 2.05 -8.39
C GLY A 92 -8.75 1.05 -8.62
N LEU A 93 -7.59 1.33 -8.02
CA LEU A 93 -6.40 0.51 -8.19
C LEU A 93 -6.07 -0.28 -6.92
N VAL A 94 -5.73 -1.55 -7.09
CA VAL A 94 -5.05 -2.35 -6.08
C VAL A 94 -3.59 -2.47 -6.48
N ILE A 95 -2.69 -2.07 -5.58
CA ILE A 95 -1.25 -2.36 -5.69
C ILE A 95 -0.88 -3.32 -4.55
N ALA A 96 -0.41 -4.51 -4.90
CA ALA A 96 -0.19 -5.59 -3.94
C ALA A 96 1.22 -6.16 -4.00
N ASN A 97 1.80 -6.41 -2.82
CA ASN A 97 2.92 -7.34 -2.69
C ASN A 97 2.43 -8.74 -3.09
N SER A 98 3.18 -9.46 -3.93
CA SER A 98 2.79 -10.78 -4.43
C SER A 98 3.16 -11.93 -3.49
N ASN A 99 3.87 -11.68 -2.39
CA ASN A 99 4.27 -12.75 -1.47
C ASN A 99 3.14 -13.06 -0.47
N PRO A 100 2.57 -14.28 -0.47
CA PRO A 100 1.47 -14.63 0.42
C PRO A 100 1.95 -14.96 1.83
N ILE A 101 1.14 -14.61 2.83
CA ILE A 101 1.31 -15.06 4.22
C ILE A 101 0.08 -15.90 4.58
N PRO A 102 0.16 -17.24 4.45
CA PRO A 102 -0.99 -18.10 4.68
C PRO A 102 -1.59 -17.91 6.08
N PRO A 103 -2.91 -17.64 6.19
CA PRO A 103 -3.59 -17.62 7.47
C PRO A 103 -3.47 -18.96 8.19
N VAL A 104 -3.71 -18.95 9.50
CA VAL A 104 -3.63 -20.16 10.34
C VAL A 104 -4.54 -21.26 9.80
N GLN A 105 -5.76 -20.93 9.35
CA GLN A 105 -6.68 -21.93 8.79
C GLN A 105 -6.11 -22.62 7.54
N VAL A 106 -5.42 -21.88 6.67
CA VAL A 106 -4.77 -22.45 5.49
C VAL A 106 -3.60 -23.33 5.90
N SER A 107 -2.77 -22.85 6.83
CA SER A 107 -1.61 -23.60 7.35
C SER A 107 -2.02 -24.91 8.04
N MET A 108 -3.22 -24.96 8.63
CA MET A 108 -3.82 -26.16 9.23
C MET A 108 -4.54 -27.07 8.23
N GLY A 109 -4.59 -26.73 6.94
CA GLY A 109 -5.33 -27.48 5.92
C GLY A 109 -6.85 -27.38 6.04
N LEU A 110 -7.36 -26.40 6.80
CA LEU A 110 -8.80 -26.17 7.00
C LEU A 110 -9.40 -25.22 5.95
N ALA A 111 -8.57 -24.57 5.15
CA ALA A 111 -8.95 -23.67 4.07
C ALA A 111 -7.88 -23.67 2.97
N THR A 112 -8.23 -23.15 1.79
CA THR A 112 -7.30 -22.99 0.67
C THR A 112 -6.99 -21.51 0.47
N TYR A 113 -5.72 -21.18 0.23
CA TYR A 113 -5.33 -19.83 -0.15
C TYR A 113 -5.63 -19.62 -1.64
N PRO A 114 -6.35 -18.56 -2.04
CA PRO A 114 -6.68 -18.32 -3.43
C PRO A 114 -5.42 -18.03 -4.26
N SER A 115 -5.37 -18.55 -5.47
CA SER A 115 -4.33 -18.24 -6.43
C SER A 115 -4.34 -16.75 -6.80
N MET A 116 -3.21 -16.24 -7.28
CA MET A 116 -3.13 -14.86 -7.77
C MET A 116 -4.06 -14.59 -8.96
N GLU A 117 -4.40 -15.62 -9.75
CA GLU A 117 -5.36 -15.52 -10.84
C GLU A 117 -6.80 -15.35 -10.32
N GLU A 118 -7.19 -16.12 -9.30
CA GLU A 118 -8.49 -15.94 -8.63
C GLU A 118 -8.60 -14.57 -7.97
N ILE A 119 -7.54 -14.11 -7.31
CA ILE A 119 -7.49 -12.75 -6.72
C ILE A 119 -7.67 -11.69 -7.80
N ARG A 120 -6.94 -11.80 -8.93
CA ARG A 120 -7.07 -10.88 -10.06
C ARG A 120 -8.50 -10.86 -10.60
N LYS A 121 -9.08 -12.05 -10.82
CA LYS A 121 -10.43 -12.19 -11.34
C LYS A 121 -11.45 -11.46 -10.47
N ILE A 122 -11.42 -11.68 -9.15
CA ILE A 122 -12.34 -11.01 -8.22
C ILE A 122 -12.18 -9.49 -8.30
N ILE A 123 -10.95 -8.98 -8.26
CA ILE A 123 -10.69 -7.53 -8.28
C ILE A 123 -11.17 -6.89 -9.59
N GLU A 124 -10.84 -7.49 -10.73
CA GLU A 124 -11.10 -6.89 -12.05
C GLU A 124 -12.53 -7.16 -12.55
N GLU A 125 -13.06 -8.36 -12.35
CA GLU A 125 -14.39 -8.74 -12.85
C GLU A 125 -15.52 -8.37 -11.90
N ASP A 126 -15.39 -8.66 -10.59
CA ASP A 126 -16.49 -8.47 -9.64
C ASP A 126 -16.51 -7.03 -9.10
N PHE A 127 -15.33 -6.45 -8.81
CA PHE A 127 -15.20 -5.10 -8.24
C PHE A 127 -14.84 -4.02 -9.26
N LYS A 128 -14.64 -4.38 -10.53
CA LYS A 128 -14.29 -3.44 -11.62
C LYS A 128 -13.06 -2.59 -11.29
N GLY A 129 -12.13 -3.15 -10.51
CA GLY A 129 -10.86 -2.54 -10.15
C GLY A 129 -9.76 -2.85 -11.16
N LYS A 130 -8.56 -2.39 -10.85
CA LYS A 130 -7.31 -2.76 -11.55
C LYS A 130 -6.35 -3.39 -10.55
N LEU A 131 -5.57 -4.38 -10.97
CA LEU A 131 -4.57 -5.01 -10.12
C LEU A 131 -3.15 -4.88 -10.69
N ILE A 132 -2.26 -4.30 -9.89
CA ILE A 132 -0.81 -4.31 -10.08
C ILE A 132 -0.19 -5.12 -8.95
N THR A 133 0.65 -6.07 -9.29
CA THR A 133 1.34 -6.94 -8.33
C THR A 133 2.85 -6.89 -8.56
N LEU A 134 3.62 -6.83 -7.49
CA LEU A 134 5.08 -6.88 -7.52
C LEU A 134 5.61 -7.69 -6.32
N ASP A 135 6.76 -8.33 -6.50
CA ASP A 135 7.46 -9.00 -5.41
C ASP A 135 8.25 -7.96 -4.58
N ALA A 136 7.52 -7.24 -3.73
CA ALA A 136 8.06 -6.12 -2.99
C ALA A 136 9.09 -6.56 -1.94
N GLU A 137 8.94 -7.76 -1.39
CA GLU A 137 9.89 -8.34 -0.43
C GLU A 137 11.22 -8.68 -1.10
N LYS A 138 11.20 -9.29 -2.29
CA LYS A 138 12.43 -9.55 -3.05
C LYS A 138 13.16 -8.24 -3.38
N LEU A 139 12.45 -7.22 -3.81
CA LEU A 139 13.04 -5.90 -4.10
C LEU A 139 13.59 -5.23 -2.83
N ALA A 140 12.94 -5.38 -1.68
CA ALA A 140 13.43 -4.87 -0.41
C ALA A 140 14.71 -5.62 0.06
N LEU A 141 14.76 -6.94 -0.16
CA LEU A 141 15.96 -7.74 0.07
C LEU A 141 17.11 -7.31 -0.85
N GLU A 142 16.82 -7.06 -2.13
CA GLU A 142 17.80 -6.51 -3.08
C GLU A 142 18.29 -5.11 -2.67
N ALA A 143 17.39 -4.28 -2.10
CA ALA A 143 17.77 -3.00 -1.53
C ALA A 143 18.71 -3.15 -0.33
N GLY A 144 18.59 -4.25 0.42
CA GLY A 144 19.47 -4.65 1.52
C GLY A 144 18.76 -4.91 2.84
N ASN A 145 17.44 -4.72 2.92
CA ASN A 145 16.68 -4.99 4.14
C ASN A 145 15.19 -5.22 3.85
N VAL A 146 14.65 -6.40 4.20
CA VAL A 146 13.23 -6.73 4.02
C VAL A 146 12.27 -5.76 4.73
N ILE A 147 12.71 -5.05 5.76
CA ILE A 147 11.88 -4.05 6.46
C ILE A 147 11.50 -2.88 5.53
N THR A 148 12.23 -2.65 4.44
CA THR A 148 11.91 -1.61 3.45
C THR A 148 10.86 -2.02 2.41
N THR A 149 10.18 -3.16 2.57
CA THR A 149 9.05 -3.57 1.69
C THR A 149 7.98 -2.50 1.58
N ASN A 150 7.68 -1.79 2.68
CA ASN A 150 6.78 -0.64 2.66
C ASN A 150 7.23 0.46 1.70
N VAL A 151 8.53 0.76 1.69
CA VAL A 151 9.10 1.80 0.84
C VAL A 151 9.15 1.38 -0.62
N VAL A 152 9.33 0.08 -0.92
CA VAL A 152 9.17 -0.45 -2.28
C VAL A 152 7.74 -0.20 -2.78
N LEU A 153 6.73 -0.58 -2.00
CA LEU A 153 5.32 -0.39 -2.38
C LEU A 153 4.96 1.10 -2.53
N ILE A 154 5.49 1.97 -1.67
CA ILE A 154 5.33 3.43 -1.80
C ILE A 154 5.97 3.94 -3.09
N GLY A 155 7.20 3.51 -3.41
CA GLY A 155 7.87 3.86 -4.66
C GLY A 155 7.04 3.45 -5.88
N ALA A 156 6.53 2.22 -5.87
CA ALA A 156 5.67 1.71 -6.91
C ALA A 156 4.35 2.50 -7.03
N LEU A 157 3.72 2.84 -5.90
CA LEU A 157 2.51 3.69 -5.86
C LEU A 157 2.71 5.03 -6.57
N THR A 158 3.90 5.64 -6.44
CA THR A 158 4.16 6.96 -7.06
C THR A 158 4.12 6.96 -8.58
N GLN A 159 4.21 5.78 -9.22
CA GLN A 159 4.14 5.64 -10.66
C GLN A 159 2.74 5.28 -11.15
N THR A 160 1.81 5.04 -10.23
CA THR A 160 0.45 4.63 -10.58
C THR A 160 -0.37 5.80 -11.14
N PRO A 161 -1.24 5.57 -12.14
CA PRO A 161 -2.05 6.63 -12.72
C PRO A 161 -2.94 7.33 -11.68
N GLY A 162 -2.90 8.66 -11.66
CA GLY A 162 -3.75 9.48 -10.80
C GLY A 162 -3.24 9.67 -9.36
N PHE A 163 -2.05 9.15 -9.01
CA PHE A 163 -1.45 9.45 -7.71
C PHE A 163 -1.03 10.93 -7.61
N PRO A 164 -1.40 11.68 -6.55
CA PRO A 164 -1.30 13.15 -6.57
C PRO A 164 0.04 13.73 -6.09
N LEU A 165 0.94 12.89 -5.58
CA LEU A 165 2.22 13.31 -5.02
C LEU A 165 3.36 12.91 -5.96
N SER A 166 4.27 13.84 -6.25
CA SER A 166 5.46 13.53 -7.04
C SER A 166 6.39 12.57 -6.29
N ALA A 167 7.08 11.69 -7.01
CA ALA A 167 8.09 10.79 -6.44
C ALA A 167 9.16 11.53 -5.61
N GLU A 168 9.62 12.71 -6.06
CA GLU A 168 10.62 13.50 -5.33
C GLU A 168 10.13 13.97 -3.95
N HIS A 169 8.90 14.51 -3.86
CA HIS A 169 8.30 14.88 -2.57
C HIS A 169 8.21 13.70 -1.60
N VAL A 170 7.82 12.52 -2.09
CA VAL A 170 7.74 11.32 -1.24
C VAL A 170 9.13 10.89 -0.77
N LYS A 171 10.14 10.94 -1.66
CA LYS A 171 11.54 10.65 -1.27
C LYS A 171 12.07 11.61 -0.21
N GLU A 172 11.81 12.91 -0.35
CA GLU A 172 12.21 13.90 0.64
C GLU A 172 11.68 13.54 2.04
N VAL A 173 10.38 13.26 2.15
CA VAL A 173 9.78 12.88 3.44
C VAL A 173 10.34 11.57 3.97
N ILE A 174 10.58 10.58 3.13
CA ILE A 174 11.23 9.33 3.57
C ILE A 174 12.62 9.64 4.17
N ARG A 175 13.44 10.47 3.51
CA ARG A 175 14.78 10.86 4.01
C ARG A 175 14.71 11.56 5.38
N LEU A 176 13.69 12.39 5.60
CA LEU A 176 13.49 13.10 6.86
C LEU A 176 12.94 12.20 7.97
N SER A 177 12.22 11.14 7.61
CA SER A 177 11.47 10.31 8.56
C SER A 177 12.24 9.09 9.05
N VAL A 178 13.09 8.49 8.21
CA VAL A 178 13.85 7.29 8.56
C VAL A 178 15.14 7.64 9.30
N PRO A 179 15.68 6.73 10.15
CA PRO A 179 16.98 6.96 10.78
C PRO A 179 18.07 7.24 9.73
N LYS A 180 18.99 8.18 10.02
CA LYS A 180 20.07 8.58 9.09
C LYS A 180 20.82 7.40 8.45
N LYS A 181 21.14 6.37 9.24
CA LYS A 181 21.83 5.15 8.77
C LYS A 181 21.01 4.27 7.82
N ALA A 182 19.70 4.48 7.76
CA ALA A 182 18.77 3.71 6.94
C ALA A 182 18.32 4.48 5.68
N VAL A 183 18.79 5.72 5.47
CA VAL A 183 18.37 6.54 4.32
C VAL A 183 18.72 5.85 3.00
N ASP A 184 19.95 5.39 2.83
CA ASP A 184 20.42 4.82 1.55
C ASP A 184 19.65 3.55 1.16
N VAL A 185 19.42 2.64 2.13
CA VAL A 185 18.65 1.41 1.88
C VAL A 185 17.20 1.71 1.53
N ASN A 186 16.57 2.71 2.17
CA ASN A 186 15.20 3.11 1.85
C ASN A 186 15.13 3.81 0.49
N MET A 187 16.11 4.65 0.13
CA MET A 187 16.16 5.27 -1.20
C MET A 187 16.33 4.22 -2.29
N LYS A 188 17.20 3.24 -2.10
CA LYS A 188 17.36 2.13 -3.04
C LYS A 188 16.06 1.32 -3.17
N ALA A 189 15.38 1.01 -2.07
CA ALA A 189 14.10 0.31 -2.07
C ALA A 189 13.02 1.10 -2.83
N PHE A 190 12.95 2.41 -2.62
CA PHE A 190 12.00 3.29 -3.32
C PHE A 190 12.23 3.25 -4.83
N GLU A 191 13.48 3.41 -5.27
CA GLU A 191 13.82 3.41 -6.70
C GLU A 191 13.57 2.05 -7.36
N LEU A 192 13.80 0.93 -6.65
CA LEU A 192 13.43 -0.40 -7.13
C LEU A 192 11.92 -0.54 -7.32
N GLY A 193 11.12 -0.01 -6.38
CA GLY A 193 9.67 0.05 -6.51
C GLY A 193 9.20 0.88 -7.69
N VAL A 194 9.79 2.06 -7.89
CA VAL A 194 9.53 2.94 -9.05
C VAL A 194 9.82 2.20 -10.36
N LYS A 195 11.00 1.58 -10.46
CA LYS A 195 11.41 0.85 -11.66
C LYS A 195 10.45 -0.30 -11.99
N ALA A 196 10.13 -1.13 -10.99
CA ALA A 196 9.21 -2.25 -11.17
C ALA A 196 7.81 -1.80 -11.62
N ALA A 197 7.29 -0.72 -11.04
CA ALA A 197 5.99 -0.18 -11.44
C ALA A 197 6.00 0.37 -12.87
N LYS A 198 7.06 1.06 -13.29
CA LYS A 198 7.19 1.53 -14.69
C LYS A 198 7.20 0.38 -15.69
N GLU A 199 7.96 -0.67 -15.40
CA GLU A 199 8.01 -1.87 -16.25
C GLU A 199 6.63 -2.54 -16.37
N LEU A 200 5.89 -2.66 -15.25
CA LEU A 200 4.53 -3.22 -15.23
C LEU A 200 3.50 -2.34 -15.94
N LEU A 201 3.70 -1.02 -15.94
CA LEU A 201 2.79 -0.03 -16.55
C LEU A 201 3.17 0.36 -17.98
N GLY A 202 4.34 -0.07 -18.48
CA GLY A 202 4.85 0.30 -19.81
C GLY A 202 5.26 1.77 -19.92
N LEU A 203 5.81 2.37 -18.85
CA LEU A 203 6.23 3.77 -18.76
C LEU A 203 7.72 4.00 -19.00
#